data_AF-A0A0F9KB30-F1
#
_entry.id   AF-A0A0F9KB30-F1
#
_cell.length_a   1.000
_cell.length_b   1.000
_cell.length_c   1.000
_cell.angle_alpha   90.00
_cell.angle_beta   90.00
_cell.angle_gamma   90.00
#
_symmetry.space_group_name_H-M   'P 1'
#
loop_
_entity.id
_entity.type
_entity.pdbx_description
1 polymer ?
#
loop_
_entity_poly.entity_id
_entity_poly.type
_entity_poly.pdbx_seq_one_letter_code
_entity_poly.pdbx_strand_id
1 'polypeptide(L)'
;IEGSEDKPAIVKESVHHFFKYVSGNPLVRPPWFFDINEEGEGIVDVTTHLVDLVQWEAFPEEIIDSSDVEMIRAKRWPTVLTKQEFQEVTGLDSIPDFLKKDVKNNELHVFSNGEMIYKIKDKYAKVSVIWNYQAPDGTGDTHYSIMQGTKCNLIIKQGEEENYTPTLYIESGGNIDLEQALKSALENQVAQEFPGTTMEKVSETRYKINIPEKFKVGHEAHFGQVTQNFLKYLTDGTMPEWEVPNMLTKYYTTMAGYKMAAENK
;
A
#
# COMPACT_ATOMS: atom_id res chain seq x y z
N ILE A 1 -0.71 19.24 5.26
CA ILE A 1 0.30 19.77 6.22
C ILE A 1 1.68 19.22 5.85
N GLU A 2 2.78 19.75 6.39
CA GLU A 2 4.14 19.21 6.10
C GLU A 2 4.41 17.87 6.79
N GLY A 3 4.05 17.75 8.07
CA GLY A 3 4.41 16.58 8.89
C GLY A 3 5.84 16.68 9.42
N SER A 4 6.32 15.60 10.01
CA SER A 4 7.71 15.44 10.46
C SER A 4 8.13 13.97 10.31
N GLU A 5 9.40 13.66 10.59
CA GLU A 5 9.87 12.27 10.60
C GLU A 5 9.09 11.41 11.61
N ASP A 6 8.87 11.94 12.82
CA ASP A 6 8.13 11.23 13.88
C ASP A 6 6.61 11.19 13.64
N LYS A 7 6.08 12.16 12.90
CA LYS A 7 4.65 12.25 12.56
C LYS A 7 4.47 12.64 11.10
N PRO A 8 4.67 11.70 10.16
CA PRO A 8 4.51 11.97 8.74
C PRO A 8 3.10 12.46 8.39
N ALA A 9 2.99 13.38 7.45
CA ALA A 9 1.71 13.90 6.99
C ALA A 9 0.90 12.83 6.23
N ILE A 10 1.62 11.91 5.57
CA ILE A 10 1.05 10.81 4.80
C ILE A 10 1.63 9.50 5.33
N VAL A 11 0.78 8.54 5.68
CA VAL A 11 1.21 7.21 6.12
C VAL A 11 0.39 6.16 5.38
N LYS A 12 1.05 5.13 4.83
CA LYS A 12 0.41 3.95 4.24
C LYS A 12 1.10 2.69 4.74
N GLU A 13 0.37 1.79 5.36
CA GLU A 13 0.88 0.56 5.98
C GLU A 13 0.03 -0.61 5.52
N SER A 14 0.68 -1.66 5.02
CA SER A 14 0.00 -2.87 4.56
C SER A 14 0.60 -4.12 5.20
N VAL A 15 -0.26 -5.05 5.62
CA VAL A 15 0.14 -6.36 6.11
C VAL A 15 -0.44 -7.42 5.19
N HIS A 16 0.45 -8.14 4.52
CA HIS A 16 0.15 -9.25 3.64
C HIS A 16 0.60 -10.58 4.25
N HIS A 17 0.12 -11.67 3.66
CA HIS A 17 0.39 -13.02 4.12
C HIS A 17 0.78 -13.91 2.94
N PHE A 18 1.90 -14.64 3.09
CA PHE A 18 2.36 -15.56 2.05
C PHE A 18 1.34 -16.66 1.79
N PHE A 19 0.88 -17.32 2.84
CA PHE A 19 -0.05 -18.41 2.79
C PHE A 19 -1.49 -17.92 2.93
N LYS A 20 -2.33 -18.31 1.97
CA LYS A 20 -3.77 -18.01 1.94
C LYS A 20 -4.52 -19.18 1.32
N TYR A 21 -5.78 -19.35 1.73
CA TYR A 21 -6.71 -20.22 1.02
C TYR A 21 -7.47 -19.42 -0.02
N VAL A 22 -7.49 -19.90 -1.26
CA VAL A 22 -8.30 -19.36 -2.36
C VAL A 22 -9.18 -20.49 -2.88
N SER A 23 -10.51 -20.32 -2.79
CA SER A 23 -11.49 -21.34 -3.17
C SER A 23 -11.24 -22.71 -2.54
N GLY A 24 -10.86 -22.72 -1.26
CA GLY A 24 -10.61 -23.95 -0.48
C GLY A 24 -9.26 -24.62 -0.72
N ASN A 25 -8.41 -24.09 -1.60
CA ASN A 25 -7.07 -24.62 -1.86
C ASN A 25 -5.98 -23.65 -1.37
N PRO A 26 -4.85 -24.13 -0.84
CA PRO A 26 -3.68 -23.31 -0.61
C PRO A 26 -3.24 -22.59 -1.88
N LEU A 27 -3.02 -21.28 -1.78
CA LEU A 27 -2.40 -20.50 -2.84
C LEU A 27 -0.90 -20.85 -2.89
N VAL A 28 -0.53 -21.63 -3.89
CA VAL A 28 0.86 -22.06 -4.09
C VAL A 28 1.69 -20.93 -4.67
N ARG A 29 2.88 -20.69 -4.09
CA ARG A 29 3.87 -19.75 -4.60
C ARG A 29 5.07 -20.50 -5.18
N PRO A 30 5.67 -19.99 -6.26
CA PRO A 30 6.91 -20.55 -6.75
C PRO A 30 8.05 -20.34 -5.73
N PRO A 31 9.02 -21.25 -5.62
CA PRO A 31 10.09 -21.13 -4.62
C PRO A 31 10.97 -19.89 -4.83
N TRP A 32 11.12 -19.40 -6.06
CA TRP A 32 11.88 -18.18 -6.35
C TRP A 32 11.23 -16.91 -5.79
N PHE A 33 9.93 -16.94 -5.45
CA PHE A 33 9.25 -15.85 -4.73
C PHE A 33 9.91 -15.55 -3.37
N PHE A 34 10.62 -16.54 -2.81
CA PHE A 34 11.36 -16.40 -1.55
C PHE A 34 12.85 -16.09 -1.77
N ASP A 35 13.31 -15.95 -3.03
CA ASP A 35 14.65 -15.44 -3.36
C ASP A 35 14.56 -13.94 -3.67
N ILE A 36 15.13 -13.12 -2.79
CA ILE A 36 15.14 -11.66 -2.95
C ILE A 36 15.93 -11.17 -4.18
N ASN A 37 16.74 -12.03 -4.81
CA ASN A 37 17.42 -11.70 -6.06
C ASN A 37 16.54 -11.93 -7.31
N GLU A 38 15.43 -12.66 -7.18
CA GLU A 38 14.46 -12.89 -8.26
C GLU A 38 13.18 -12.08 -8.05
N GLU A 39 12.54 -12.21 -6.89
CA GLU A 39 11.34 -11.45 -6.53
C GLU A 39 11.63 -9.96 -6.28
N GLY A 40 12.79 -9.69 -5.67
CA GLY A 40 13.07 -8.42 -5.01
C GLY A 40 12.74 -8.46 -3.52
N GLU A 41 13.23 -7.46 -2.78
CA GLU A 41 12.89 -7.30 -1.36
C GLU A 41 11.54 -6.61 -1.18
N GLY A 42 10.89 -6.81 -0.04
CA GLY A 42 9.60 -6.17 0.24
C GLY A 42 9.63 -4.64 0.15
N ILE A 43 10.78 -4.03 0.47
CA ILE A 43 11.00 -2.59 0.36
C ILE A 43 11.02 -2.06 -1.09
N VAL A 44 11.04 -2.93 -2.10
CA VAL A 44 10.95 -2.56 -3.54
C VAL A 44 9.80 -3.23 -4.30
N ASP A 45 9.12 -4.20 -3.69
CA ASP A 45 7.95 -4.89 -4.26
C ASP A 45 6.64 -4.10 -3.98
N VAL A 46 5.80 -4.55 -3.02
CA VAL A 46 4.48 -3.94 -2.72
C VAL A 46 4.55 -2.45 -2.40
N THR A 47 5.67 -1.98 -1.83
CA THR A 47 5.88 -0.54 -1.58
C THR A 47 5.80 0.30 -2.86
N THR A 48 6.01 -0.29 -4.04
CA THR A 48 5.73 0.34 -5.34
C THR A 48 4.29 0.86 -5.39
N HIS A 49 3.29 0.07 -4.98
CA HIS A 49 1.90 0.53 -4.92
C HIS A 49 1.71 1.66 -3.90
N LEU A 50 2.34 1.56 -2.73
CA LEU A 50 2.15 2.55 -1.69
C LEU A 50 2.78 3.90 -2.07
N VAL A 51 3.97 3.89 -2.68
CA VAL A 51 4.62 5.09 -3.22
C VAL A 51 3.79 5.69 -4.35
N ASP A 52 3.28 4.86 -5.28
CA ASP A 52 2.38 5.28 -6.36
C ASP A 52 1.14 5.98 -5.80
N LEU A 53 0.47 5.40 -4.80
CA LEU A 53 -0.70 6.00 -4.17
C LEU A 53 -0.38 7.30 -3.42
N VAL A 54 0.81 7.45 -2.81
CA VAL A 54 1.22 8.75 -2.23
C VAL A 54 1.29 9.81 -3.33
N GLN A 55 1.91 9.49 -4.46
CA GLN A 55 2.04 10.43 -5.59
C GLN A 55 0.67 10.75 -6.18
N TRP A 56 -0.10 9.72 -6.53
CA TRP A 56 -1.36 9.82 -7.27
C TRP A 56 -2.49 10.45 -6.45
N GLU A 57 -2.61 10.13 -5.17
CA GLU A 57 -3.69 10.67 -4.32
C GLU A 57 -3.37 12.08 -3.78
N ALA A 58 -2.11 12.34 -3.41
CA ALA A 58 -1.75 13.61 -2.76
C ALA A 58 -1.27 14.70 -3.74
N PHE A 59 -0.85 14.32 -4.94
CA PHE A 59 -0.35 15.22 -5.99
C PHE A 59 -0.99 14.86 -7.35
N PRO A 60 -2.33 14.88 -7.45
CA PRO A 60 -3.04 14.40 -8.63
C PRO A 60 -2.62 15.18 -9.88
N GLU A 61 -2.26 14.44 -10.94
CA GLU A 61 -1.83 14.95 -12.25
C GLU A 61 -0.56 15.83 -12.24
N GLU A 62 0.12 15.97 -11.10
CA GLU A 62 1.38 16.70 -11.02
C GLU A 62 2.55 15.85 -11.50
N ILE A 63 3.46 16.46 -12.25
CA ILE A 63 4.75 15.86 -12.59
C ILE A 63 5.67 15.95 -11.37
N ILE A 64 6.25 14.82 -10.98
CA ILE A 64 7.15 14.70 -9.83
C ILE A 64 8.51 14.22 -10.32
N ASP A 65 9.56 14.98 -10.06
CA ASP A 65 10.94 14.59 -10.36
C ASP A 65 11.56 13.87 -9.15
N SER A 66 12.55 13.02 -9.41
CA SER A 66 13.38 12.42 -8.36
C SER A 66 14.04 13.45 -7.42
N SER A 67 14.28 14.68 -7.88
CA SER A 67 14.79 15.78 -7.06
C SER A 67 13.79 16.29 -6.02
N ASP A 68 12.49 16.01 -6.21
CA ASP A 68 11.45 16.33 -5.24
C ASP A 68 11.40 15.32 -4.08
N VAL A 69 12.21 14.25 -4.15
CA VAL A 69 12.25 13.16 -3.18
C VAL A 69 13.52 13.19 -2.35
N GLU A 70 13.37 13.32 -1.03
CA GLU A 70 14.45 13.22 -0.04
C GLU A 70 14.20 11.99 0.83
N MET A 71 15.03 10.94 0.71
CA MET A 71 14.93 9.78 1.59
C MET A 71 15.44 10.14 2.99
N ILE A 72 14.62 9.96 4.02
CA ILE A 72 14.94 10.35 5.41
C ILE A 72 15.43 9.13 6.19
N ARG A 73 14.68 8.04 6.14
CA ARG A 73 14.99 6.81 6.88
C ARG A 73 14.42 5.60 6.16
N ALA A 74 15.15 4.50 6.13
CA ALA A 74 14.65 3.23 5.61
C ALA A 74 15.11 2.05 6.46
N LYS A 75 14.26 1.02 6.56
CA LYS A 75 14.52 -0.22 7.30
C LYS A 75 14.00 -1.42 6.51
N ARG A 76 14.71 -2.54 6.62
CA ARG A 76 14.36 -3.85 6.08
C ARG A 76 14.51 -4.90 7.15
N TRP A 77 13.67 -5.93 7.13
CA TRP A 77 13.81 -7.07 8.04
C TRP A 77 13.20 -8.33 7.44
N PRO A 78 13.67 -9.52 7.84
CA PRO A 78 13.15 -10.75 7.29
C PRO A 78 11.85 -11.19 7.96
N THR A 79 11.00 -11.86 7.19
CA THR A 79 10.06 -12.85 7.72
C THR A 79 10.77 -14.19 7.76
N VAL A 80 10.65 -14.86 8.90
CA VAL A 80 11.31 -16.14 9.16
C VAL A 80 10.30 -17.24 8.91
N LEU A 81 10.63 -18.16 7.99
CA LEU A 81 9.82 -19.31 7.67
C LEU A 81 10.49 -20.59 8.17
N THR A 82 9.73 -21.39 8.89
CA THR A 82 10.12 -22.77 9.17
C THR A 82 10.13 -23.58 7.88
N LYS A 83 10.82 -24.72 7.89
CA LYS A 83 10.79 -25.66 6.77
C LYS A 83 9.35 -26.08 6.44
N GLN A 84 8.51 -26.32 7.45
CA GLN A 84 7.14 -26.75 7.24
C GLN A 84 6.31 -25.68 6.53
N GLU A 85 6.38 -24.43 6.99
CA GLU A 85 5.69 -23.30 6.35
C GLU A 85 6.13 -23.11 4.89
N PHE A 86 7.43 -23.26 4.60
CA PHE A 86 7.93 -23.23 3.23
C PHE A 86 7.35 -24.38 2.38
N GLN A 87 7.29 -25.60 2.92
CA GLN A 87 6.70 -26.75 2.21
C GLN A 87 5.21 -26.52 1.94
N GLU A 88 4.46 -25.99 2.90
CA GLU A 88 3.02 -25.73 2.77
C GLU A 88 2.71 -24.67 1.71
N VAL A 89 3.48 -23.57 1.65
CA VAL A 89 3.23 -22.48 0.70
C VAL A 89 3.79 -22.75 -0.71
N THR A 90 4.78 -23.64 -0.85
CA THR A 90 5.38 -23.97 -2.17
C THR A 90 4.96 -25.32 -2.74
N GLY A 91 4.51 -26.25 -1.89
CA GLY A 91 4.28 -27.65 -2.25
C GLY A 91 5.56 -28.46 -2.49
N LEU A 92 6.75 -27.94 -2.16
CA LEU A 92 8.03 -28.64 -2.32
C LEU A 92 8.42 -29.40 -1.05
N ASP A 93 9.10 -30.54 -1.19
CA ASP A 93 9.56 -31.34 -0.03
C ASP A 93 10.79 -30.74 0.69
N SER A 94 11.51 -29.84 0.05
CA SER A 94 12.73 -29.25 0.62
C SER A 94 13.01 -27.86 0.06
N ILE A 95 13.74 -27.06 0.84
CA ILE A 95 14.23 -25.75 0.42
C ILE A 95 15.28 -25.96 -0.69
N PRO A 96 15.08 -25.40 -1.90
CA PRO A 96 16.03 -25.52 -3.00
C PRO A 96 17.43 -24.97 -2.67
N ASP A 97 18.45 -25.47 -3.37
CA ASP A 97 19.85 -25.12 -3.11
C ASP A 97 20.14 -23.62 -3.22
N PHE A 98 19.48 -22.91 -4.15
CA PHE A 98 19.70 -21.46 -4.34
C PHE A 98 19.21 -20.62 -3.15
N LEU A 99 18.25 -21.11 -2.35
CA LEU A 99 17.76 -20.44 -1.14
C LEU A 99 18.60 -20.72 0.11
N LYS A 100 19.54 -21.68 0.07
CA LYS A 100 20.37 -22.03 1.24
C LYS A 100 21.19 -20.86 1.76
N LYS A 101 21.50 -19.87 0.92
CA LYS A 101 22.17 -18.63 1.30
C LYS A 101 21.39 -17.81 2.34
N ASP A 102 20.07 -17.96 2.38
CA ASP A 102 19.16 -17.23 3.26
C ASP A 102 18.68 -18.08 4.45
N VAL A 103 19.15 -19.33 4.56
CA VAL A 103 18.83 -20.22 5.67
C VAL A 103 19.77 -19.99 6.84
N LYS A 104 19.21 -19.71 8.03
CA LYS A 104 19.96 -19.59 9.29
C LYS A 104 19.23 -20.40 10.36
N ASN A 105 19.96 -21.16 11.16
CA ASN A 105 19.39 -22.00 12.22
C ASN A 105 18.22 -22.91 11.75
N ASN A 106 18.30 -23.45 10.52
CA ASN A 106 17.26 -24.25 9.86
C ASN A 106 15.95 -23.52 9.50
N GLU A 107 15.95 -22.20 9.53
CA GLU A 107 14.82 -21.36 9.12
C GLU A 107 15.22 -20.49 7.92
N LEU A 108 14.29 -20.24 7.01
CA LEU A 108 14.49 -19.39 5.84
C LEU A 108 14.19 -17.93 6.20
N HIS A 109 15.16 -17.04 6.06
CA HIS A 109 15.00 -15.61 6.35
C HIS A 109 14.78 -14.83 5.05
N VAL A 110 13.54 -14.44 4.79
CA VAL A 110 13.16 -13.74 3.54
C VAL A 110 12.99 -12.26 3.84
N PHE A 111 13.81 -11.37 3.25
CA PHE A 111 13.69 -9.91 3.43
C PHE A 111 12.48 -9.31 2.67
N SER A 112 11.29 -9.77 3.05
CA SER A 112 10.00 -9.40 2.48
C SER A 112 9.34 -8.21 3.19
N ASN A 113 9.98 -7.62 4.19
CA ASN A 113 9.42 -6.48 4.93
C ASN A 113 10.29 -5.24 4.76
N GLY A 114 9.63 -4.08 4.72
CA GLY A 114 10.32 -2.82 4.58
C GLY A 114 9.48 -1.63 5.02
N GLU A 115 10.14 -0.63 5.57
CA GLU A 115 9.57 0.68 5.88
C GLU A 115 10.50 1.76 5.35
N MET A 116 9.93 2.81 4.77
CA MET A 116 10.68 4.02 4.42
C MET A 116 9.88 5.28 4.80
N ILE A 117 10.61 6.27 5.31
CA ILE A 117 10.16 7.64 5.51
C ILE A 117 10.96 8.52 4.55
N TYR A 118 10.26 9.31 3.76
CA TYR A 118 10.84 10.23 2.79
C TYR A 118 10.03 11.52 2.76
N LYS A 119 10.64 12.60 2.26
CA LYS A 119 9.89 13.76 1.81
C LYS A 119 9.59 13.65 0.33
N ILE A 120 8.42 14.13 -0.06
CA ILE A 120 8.01 14.37 -1.44
C ILE A 120 7.40 15.76 -1.49
N LYS A 121 8.01 16.68 -2.26
CA LYS A 121 7.59 18.10 -2.35
C LYS A 121 7.36 18.74 -0.96
N ASP A 122 8.35 18.60 -0.08
CA ASP A 122 8.31 19.07 1.31
C ASP A 122 7.14 18.51 2.15
N LYS A 123 6.74 17.26 1.91
CA LYS A 123 5.75 16.54 2.73
C LYS A 123 6.35 15.23 3.21
N TYR A 124 6.33 15.00 4.52
CA TYR A 124 6.78 13.73 5.08
C TYR A 124 5.75 12.64 4.77
N ALA A 125 6.22 11.60 4.07
CA ALA A 125 5.48 10.39 3.76
C ALA A 125 6.16 9.18 4.39
N LYS A 126 5.36 8.25 4.89
CA LYS A 126 5.79 6.92 5.35
C LYS A 126 5.05 5.86 4.57
N VAL A 127 5.78 4.89 4.03
CA VAL A 127 5.22 3.65 3.51
C VAL A 127 5.83 2.45 4.22
N SER A 128 5.02 1.45 4.53
CA SER A 128 5.44 0.23 5.22
C SER A 128 4.72 -0.98 4.67
N VAL A 129 5.46 -2.06 4.48
CA VAL A 129 4.92 -3.37 4.13
C VAL A 129 5.45 -4.44 5.07
N ILE A 130 4.53 -5.30 5.52
CA ILE A 130 4.82 -6.53 6.23
C ILE A 130 4.26 -7.71 5.44
N TRP A 131 5.03 -8.79 5.36
CA TRP A 131 4.63 -10.08 4.83
C TRP A 131 4.78 -11.13 5.91
N ASN A 132 3.69 -11.46 6.61
CA ASN A 132 3.68 -12.58 7.55
C ASN A 132 3.52 -13.91 6.81
N TYR A 133 3.69 -15.05 7.50
CA TYR A 133 3.37 -16.34 6.90
C TYR A 133 1.87 -16.47 6.62
N GLN A 134 1.04 -16.43 7.66
CA GLN A 134 -0.40 -16.63 7.57
C GLN A 134 -1.14 -15.69 8.53
N ALA A 135 -2.33 -15.23 8.13
CA ALA A 135 -3.20 -14.43 8.98
C ALA A 135 -3.87 -15.33 10.05
N PRO A 136 -4.19 -14.82 11.25
CA PRO A 136 -5.02 -15.56 12.20
C PRO A 136 -6.34 -16.07 11.59
N ASP A 137 -6.90 -17.16 12.11
CA ASP A 137 -8.13 -17.75 11.58
C ASP A 137 -9.28 -16.74 11.55
N GLY A 138 -9.98 -16.66 10.41
CA GLY A 138 -11.09 -15.72 10.20
C GLY A 138 -10.65 -14.28 9.94
N THR A 139 -9.35 -14.03 9.76
CA THR A 139 -8.79 -12.70 9.46
C THR A 139 -8.20 -12.65 8.05
N GLY A 140 -7.63 -11.51 7.67
CA GLY A 140 -7.00 -11.35 6.35
C GLY A 140 -5.93 -10.28 6.35
N ASP A 141 -5.58 -9.84 5.15
CA ASP A 141 -4.68 -8.71 4.97
C ASP A 141 -5.28 -7.44 5.60
N THR A 142 -4.42 -6.60 6.14
CA THR A 142 -4.81 -5.33 6.72
C THR A 142 -4.16 -4.17 5.98
N HIS A 143 -4.84 -3.04 6.00
CA HIS A 143 -4.34 -1.79 5.45
C HIS A 143 -4.74 -0.64 6.36
N TYR A 144 -3.79 0.24 6.62
CA TYR A 144 -4.02 1.52 7.26
C TYR A 144 -3.40 2.61 6.41
N SER A 145 -4.14 3.69 6.20
CA SER A 145 -3.53 4.91 5.70
C SER A 145 -4.15 6.16 6.29
N ILE A 146 -3.35 7.22 6.35
CA ILE A 146 -3.80 8.55 6.74
C ILE A 146 -3.14 9.60 5.85
N MET A 147 -3.93 10.54 5.37
CA MET A 147 -3.48 11.77 4.72
C MET A 147 -4.00 12.97 5.52
N GLN A 148 -3.08 13.74 6.10
CA GLN A 148 -3.41 14.85 6.98
C GLN A 148 -3.54 16.18 6.22
N GLY A 149 -4.75 16.73 6.22
CA GLY A 149 -5.05 18.07 5.73
C GLY A 149 -5.00 19.12 6.83
N THR A 150 -5.11 20.39 6.45
CA THR A 150 -5.26 21.49 7.43
C THR A 150 -6.65 21.55 8.06
N LYS A 151 -7.63 20.87 7.45
CA LYS A 151 -9.04 20.88 7.85
C LYS A 151 -9.48 19.54 8.45
N CYS A 152 -9.09 18.45 7.81
CA CYS A 152 -9.45 17.09 8.19
C CYS A 152 -8.35 16.11 7.79
N ASN A 153 -8.43 14.92 8.35
CA ASN A 153 -7.65 13.75 7.97
C ASN A 153 -8.54 12.81 7.18
N LEU A 154 -8.01 12.28 6.09
CA LEU A 154 -8.60 11.14 5.38
C LEU A 154 -7.92 9.88 5.88
N ILE A 155 -8.69 8.93 6.40
CA ILE A 155 -8.16 7.73 7.07
C ILE A 155 -8.79 6.51 6.43
N ILE A 156 -7.99 5.60 5.89
CA ILE A 156 -8.46 4.28 5.48
C ILE A 156 -8.08 3.30 6.58
N LYS A 157 -9.07 2.51 7.01
CA LYS A 157 -8.84 1.35 7.85
C LYS A 157 -9.39 0.10 7.19
N GLN A 158 -8.63 -0.99 7.31
CA GLN A 158 -9.02 -2.33 6.93
C GLN A 158 -8.52 -3.27 8.02
N GLY A 159 -9.23 -3.32 9.14
CA GLY A 159 -8.94 -4.22 10.25
C GLY A 159 -10.17 -5.03 10.67
N GLU A 160 -10.07 -5.64 11.84
CA GLU A 160 -11.17 -6.40 12.46
C GLU A 160 -12.43 -5.53 12.64
N GLU A 161 -12.28 -4.27 13.07
CA GLU A 161 -13.38 -3.30 13.21
C GLU A 161 -14.18 -3.09 11.91
N GLU A 162 -13.50 -3.23 10.76
CA GLU A 162 -14.09 -3.07 9.43
C GLU A 162 -14.39 -4.40 8.72
N ASN A 163 -14.29 -5.53 9.42
CA ASN A 163 -14.38 -6.88 8.83
C ASN A 163 -13.43 -7.04 7.62
N TYR A 164 -12.21 -6.52 7.73
CA TYR A 164 -11.18 -6.59 6.69
C TYR A 164 -11.61 -5.99 5.33
N THR A 165 -12.59 -5.07 5.34
CA THR A 165 -13.01 -4.30 4.17
C THR A 165 -12.47 -2.87 4.28
N PRO A 166 -11.72 -2.36 3.29
CA PRO A 166 -11.23 -0.99 3.34
C PRO A 166 -12.37 0.01 3.49
N THR A 167 -12.33 0.79 4.56
CA THR A 167 -13.34 1.78 4.92
C THR A 167 -12.67 3.14 5.07
N LEU A 168 -13.22 4.13 4.37
CA LEU A 168 -12.79 5.52 4.48
C LEU A 168 -13.50 6.21 5.64
N TYR A 169 -12.71 6.85 6.49
CA TYR A 169 -13.15 7.76 7.54
C TYR A 169 -12.61 9.16 7.26
N ILE A 170 -13.40 10.16 7.65
CA ILE A 170 -12.97 11.56 7.66
C ILE A 170 -13.02 12.06 9.08
N GLU A 171 -11.88 12.56 9.56
CA GLU A 171 -11.72 13.06 10.92
C GLU A 171 -11.37 14.55 10.93
N SER A 172 -12.01 15.33 11.80
CA SER A 172 -11.75 16.77 11.92
C SER A 172 -10.35 17.03 12.45
N GLY A 173 -9.66 17.99 11.84
CA GLY A 173 -8.43 18.57 12.36
C GLY A 173 -8.65 19.67 13.42
N GLY A 174 -9.91 20.00 13.78
CA GLY A 174 -10.24 21.03 14.77
C GLY A 174 -11.54 21.80 14.50
N ASN A 175 -11.47 23.13 14.57
CA ASN A 175 -12.58 24.13 14.61
C ASN A 175 -13.39 24.29 13.30
N ILE A 176 -13.74 23.21 12.62
CA ILE A 176 -14.57 23.27 11.41
C ILE A 176 -15.88 22.54 11.70
N ASP A 177 -17.00 23.12 11.22
CA ASP A 177 -18.24 22.38 11.04
C ASP A 177 -18.03 21.36 9.90
N LEU A 178 -17.41 20.24 10.26
CA LEU A 178 -17.05 19.18 9.34
C LEU A 178 -18.30 18.55 8.72
N GLU A 179 -19.40 18.45 9.47
CA GLU A 179 -20.62 17.80 9.02
C GLU A 179 -21.21 18.52 7.81
N GLN A 180 -21.41 19.83 7.91
CA GLN A 180 -21.98 20.61 6.81
C GLN A 180 -21.06 20.61 5.58
N ALA A 181 -19.74 20.74 5.80
CA ALA A 181 -18.75 20.71 4.73
C ALA A 181 -18.74 19.35 4.00
N LEU A 182 -18.79 18.24 4.75
CA LEU A 182 -18.82 16.88 4.19
C LEU A 182 -20.11 16.61 3.45
N LYS A 183 -21.26 16.99 4.01
CA LYS A 183 -22.55 16.84 3.33
C LYS A 183 -22.54 17.55 1.99
N SER A 184 -22.06 18.79 1.95
CA SER A 184 -21.93 19.56 0.71
C SER A 184 -20.98 18.90 -0.29
N ALA A 185 -19.82 18.41 0.16
CA ALA A 185 -18.86 17.73 -0.72
C ALA A 185 -19.43 16.43 -1.31
N LEU A 186 -20.16 15.66 -0.49
CA LEU A 186 -20.79 14.41 -0.91
C LEU A 186 -21.92 14.63 -1.91
N GLU A 187 -22.79 15.60 -1.65
CA GLU A 187 -23.95 15.91 -2.51
C GLU A 187 -23.55 16.53 -3.86
N ASN A 188 -22.41 17.23 -3.92
CA ASN A 188 -21.99 17.96 -5.12
C ASN A 188 -20.87 17.26 -5.89
N GLN A 189 -19.64 17.24 -5.38
CA GLN A 189 -18.49 16.74 -6.13
C GLN A 189 -18.46 15.21 -6.17
N VAL A 190 -18.57 14.56 -5.01
CA VAL A 190 -18.43 13.10 -4.94
C VAL A 190 -19.60 12.39 -5.62
N ALA A 191 -20.81 12.94 -5.57
CA ALA A 191 -21.97 12.35 -6.24
C ALA A 191 -21.85 12.31 -7.78
N GLN A 192 -20.95 13.09 -8.40
CA GLN A 192 -20.74 13.05 -9.85
C GLN A 192 -20.07 11.75 -10.30
N GLU A 193 -19.11 11.25 -9.52
CA GLU A 193 -18.37 10.03 -9.83
C GLU A 193 -18.87 8.82 -9.03
N PHE A 194 -19.26 9.05 -7.77
CA PHE A 194 -19.69 8.03 -6.83
C PHE A 194 -21.11 8.27 -6.30
N PRO A 195 -22.14 8.34 -7.18
CA PRO A 195 -23.51 8.60 -6.77
C PRO A 195 -24.05 7.54 -5.80
N GLY A 196 -24.65 8.03 -4.71
CA GLY A 196 -25.20 7.22 -3.62
C GLY A 196 -24.25 7.07 -2.41
N THR A 197 -23.06 7.67 -2.46
CA THR A 197 -22.15 7.73 -1.31
C THR A 197 -22.75 8.59 -0.20
N THR A 198 -22.75 8.08 1.04
CA THR A 198 -23.27 8.78 2.22
C THR A 198 -22.24 8.83 3.33
N MET A 199 -22.56 9.52 4.43
CA MET A 199 -21.74 9.52 5.65
C MET A 199 -22.54 9.08 6.87
N GLU A 200 -21.86 8.46 7.82
CA GLU A 200 -22.37 8.08 9.12
C GLU A 200 -21.49 8.73 10.20
N LYS A 201 -22.12 9.46 11.13
CA LYS A 201 -21.39 10.07 12.26
C LYS A 201 -21.00 8.98 13.25
N VAL A 202 -19.70 8.77 13.45
CA VAL A 202 -19.14 7.77 14.38
C VAL A 202 -18.80 8.42 15.73
N SER A 203 -18.37 9.68 15.70
CA SER A 203 -18.14 10.51 16.89
C SER A 203 -18.30 12.00 16.54
N GLU A 204 -18.11 12.89 17.53
CA GLU A 204 -18.16 14.34 17.28
C GLU A 204 -17.13 14.83 16.24
N THR A 205 -16.01 14.11 16.09
CA THR A 205 -14.94 14.50 15.19
C THR A 205 -14.76 13.55 14.01
N ARG A 206 -15.53 12.46 13.89
CA ARG A 206 -15.25 11.40 12.90
C ARG A 206 -16.51 10.91 12.20
N TYR A 207 -16.42 10.82 10.88
CA TYR A 207 -17.46 10.31 9.99
C TYR A 207 -16.94 9.12 9.20
N LYS A 208 -17.74 8.06 9.11
CA LYS A 208 -17.51 6.93 8.20
C LYS A 208 -18.17 7.22 6.86
N ILE A 209 -17.47 6.95 5.76
CA ILE A 209 -17.99 7.11 4.41
C ILE A 209 -18.55 5.78 3.91
N ASN A 210 -19.84 5.78 3.60
CA ASN A 210 -20.56 4.60 3.13
C ASN A 210 -20.59 4.61 1.60
N ILE A 211 -19.75 3.76 0.99
CA ILE A 211 -19.62 3.63 -0.46
C ILE A 211 -20.57 2.52 -0.95
N PRO A 212 -21.42 2.78 -1.97
CA PRO A 212 -22.32 1.78 -2.54
C PRO A 212 -21.60 0.54 -3.06
N GLU A 213 -22.24 -0.62 -2.90
CA GLU A 213 -21.66 -1.94 -3.26
C GLU A 213 -21.24 -2.04 -4.73
N LYS A 214 -21.95 -1.34 -5.63
CA LYS A 214 -21.62 -1.28 -7.06
C LYS A 214 -20.21 -0.76 -7.37
N PHE A 215 -19.57 -0.04 -6.44
CA PHE A 215 -18.20 0.46 -6.60
C PHE A 215 -17.14 -0.49 -6.02
N LYS A 216 -17.54 -1.55 -5.31
CA LYS A 216 -16.65 -2.55 -4.72
C LYS A 216 -16.40 -3.70 -5.69
N VAL A 217 -15.81 -3.37 -6.84
CA VAL A 217 -15.69 -4.29 -8.00
C VAL A 217 -14.62 -5.37 -7.85
N GLY A 218 -13.72 -5.24 -6.87
CA GLY A 218 -12.70 -6.23 -6.54
C GLY A 218 -11.44 -6.17 -7.42
N HIS A 219 -10.44 -6.96 -7.06
CA HIS A 219 -9.08 -6.87 -7.61
C HIS A 219 -9.00 -7.14 -9.12
N GLU A 220 -9.66 -8.18 -9.63
CA GLU A 220 -9.64 -8.52 -11.05
C GLU A 220 -10.24 -7.41 -11.92
N ALA A 221 -11.31 -6.76 -11.44
CA ALA A 221 -11.92 -5.64 -12.15
C ALA A 221 -10.98 -4.42 -12.19
N HIS A 222 -10.26 -4.13 -11.09
CA HIS A 222 -9.22 -3.08 -11.08
C HIS A 222 -8.12 -3.39 -12.11
N PHE A 223 -7.66 -4.64 -12.18
CA PHE A 223 -6.67 -5.05 -13.18
C PHE A 223 -7.18 -4.87 -14.62
N GLY A 224 -8.47 -5.19 -14.85
CA GLY A 224 -9.15 -4.95 -16.12
C GLY A 224 -9.18 -3.46 -16.51
N GLN A 225 -9.41 -2.56 -15.57
CA GLN A 225 -9.40 -1.11 -15.81
C GLN A 225 -8.01 -0.60 -16.23
N VAL A 226 -6.94 -1.05 -15.57
CA VAL A 226 -5.56 -0.71 -15.96
C VAL A 226 -5.25 -1.22 -17.37
N THR A 227 -5.69 -2.44 -17.69
CA THR A 227 -5.51 -3.02 -19.03
C THR A 227 -6.24 -2.20 -20.10
N GLN A 228 -7.46 -1.74 -19.82
CA GLN A 228 -8.23 -0.89 -20.73
C GLN A 228 -7.52 0.45 -20.99
N ASN A 229 -6.98 1.08 -19.94
CA ASN A 229 -6.21 2.32 -20.07
C ASN A 229 -4.95 2.11 -20.93
N PHE A 230 -4.21 1.02 -20.71
CA PHE A 230 -3.05 0.67 -21.52
C PHE A 230 -3.42 0.53 -23.00
N LEU A 231 -4.47 -0.22 -23.33
CA LEU A 231 -4.91 -0.43 -24.72
C LEU A 231 -5.37 0.88 -25.39
N LYS A 232 -5.99 1.78 -24.61
CA LYS A 232 -6.34 3.11 -25.07
C LYS A 232 -5.08 3.92 -25.41
N TYR A 233 -4.10 4.01 -24.49
CA TYR A 233 -2.85 4.73 -24.72
C TYR A 233 -2.02 4.14 -25.86
N LEU A 234 -2.07 2.81 -26.06
CA LEU A 234 -1.45 2.16 -27.20
C LEU A 234 -2.06 2.65 -28.54
N THR A 235 -3.37 2.89 -28.56
CA THR A 235 -4.08 3.41 -29.73
C THR A 235 -3.78 4.90 -29.94
N ASP A 236 -3.78 5.69 -28.87
CA ASP A 236 -3.54 7.13 -28.91
C ASP A 236 -2.06 7.46 -29.21
N GLY A 237 -1.14 6.54 -28.92
CA GLY A 237 0.31 6.73 -29.07
C GLY A 237 0.95 7.61 -27.99
N THR A 238 0.16 8.01 -26.99
CA THR A 238 0.56 8.89 -25.89
C THR A 238 -0.17 8.50 -24.60
N MET A 239 0.40 8.90 -23.46
CA MET A 239 -0.19 8.80 -22.14
C MET A 239 -0.12 10.17 -21.44
N PRO A 240 -0.86 10.41 -20.34
CA PRO A 240 -0.75 11.65 -19.57
C PRO A 240 0.71 12.00 -19.26
N GLU A 241 1.04 13.29 -19.32
CA GLU A 241 2.43 13.78 -19.22
C GLU A 241 3.12 13.41 -17.90
N TRP A 242 2.34 13.17 -16.84
CA TRP A 242 2.83 12.78 -15.53
C TRP A 242 3.14 11.28 -15.38
N GLU A 243 2.62 10.40 -16.25
CA GLU A 243 2.76 8.93 -16.06
C GLU A 243 4.23 8.47 -16.07
N VAL A 244 4.98 8.81 -17.12
CA VAL A 244 6.39 8.42 -17.24
C VAL A 244 7.28 9.01 -16.14
N PRO A 245 7.30 10.34 -15.89
CA PRO A 245 8.15 10.91 -14.85
C PRO A 245 7.78 10.38 -13.46
N ASN A 246 6.49 10.22 -13.15
CA ASN A 246 6.08 9.72 -11.85
C ASN A 246 6.42 8.24 -11.67
N MET A 247 6.30 7.41 -12.72
CA MET A 247 6.80 6.03 -12.70
C MET A 247 8.31 5.98 -12.39
N LEU A 248 9.12 6.83 -13.03
CA LEU A 248 10.56 6.90 -12.77
C LEU A 248 10.84 7.33 -11.32
N THR A 249 10.14 8.35 -10.83
CA THR A 249 10.28 8.84 -9.45
C THR A 249 9.83 7.81 -8.42
N LYS A 250 8.77 7.04 -8.71
CA LYS A 250 8.33 5.91 -7.89
C LYS A 250 9.43 4.86 -7.73
N TYR A 251 10.02 4.40 -8.83
CA TYR A 251 11.11 3.43 -8.78
C TYR A 251 12.40 4.00 -8.17
N TYR A 252 12.69 5.29 -8.41
CA TYR A 252 13.78 5.98 -7.71
C TYR A 252 13.56 5.95 -6.18
N THR A 253 12.35 6.26 -5.72
CA THR A 253 11.99 6.31 -4.29
C THR A 253 12.18 4.95 -3.62
N THR A 254 11.65 3.87 -4.22
CA THR A 254 11.80 2.52 -3.65
C THR A 254 13.26 2.07 -3.64
N MET A 255 14.01 2.34 -4.72
CA MET A 255 15.43 2.00 -4.79
C MET A 255 16.31 2.84 -3.85
N ALA A 256 15.98 4.11 -3.61
CA ALA A 256 16.65 4.94 -2.61
C ALA A 256 16.41 4.39 -1.19
N GLY A 257 15.18 3.96 -0.90
CA GLY A 257 14.83 3.30 0.36
C GLY A 257 15.61 2.00 0.55
N TYR A 258 15.66 1.15 -0.49
CA TYR A 258 16.47 -0.06 -0.49
C TYR A 258 17.95 0.20 -0.20
N LYS A 259 18.57 1.14 -0.92
CA LYS A 259 20.01 1.47 -0.74
C LYS A 259 20.29 1.88 0.71
N MET A 260 19.50 2.81 1.24
CA MET A 260 19.65 3.26 2.62
C MET A 260 19.42 2.13 3.64
N ALA A 261 18.43 1.26 3.41
CA ALA A 261 18.15 0.14 4.29
C ALA A 261 19.23 -0.95 4.23
N ALA A 262 19.87 -1.16 3.08
CA ALA A 262 20.93 -2.15 2.89
C ALA A 262 22.28 -1.71 3.48
N GLU A 263 22.55 -0.40 3.54
CA GLU A 263 23.76 0.17 4.15
C GLU A 263 23.72 0.13 5.69
N ASN A 264 22.53 0.24 6.27
CA ASN A 264 22.28 0.14 7.72
C ASN A 264 22.23 -1.34 8.16
N LYS A 265 23.39 -1.99 8.28
CA LYS A 265 23.52 -3.37 8.81
C LYS A 265 23.06 -3.52 10.25
#